data_AF-A0A540KKX4-F1
#
_entry.id   AF-A0A540KKX4-F1
#
_cell.length_a   1.000
_cell.length_b   1.000
_cell.length_c   1.000
_cell.angle_alpha   90.00
_cell.angle_beta   90.00
_cell.angle_gamma   90.00
#
_symmetry.space_group_name_H-M   'P 1'
#
loop_
_entity.id
_entity.type
_entity.pdbx_description
1 polymer ?
#
loop_
_entity_poly.entity_id
_entity_poly.type
_entity_poly.pdbx_seq_one_letter_code
_entity_poly.pdbx_strand_id
1 'polypeptide(L)'
;MTEEEFIRNNRAINGGKDLPREYLSELFQSISNNAITLFGQSGMTVLMKPSRWIELMNRSKTVQPFILCDFNRRLGRDMFACIADPSVAAISAFFEQAEEQELLHECIEGLFSVARIAQYGLEDTLDELIATFLRFTTLLNPYDSAEETLFAFSKYLKPRMATLAIFTIANNFGESIRGGWRNIVDCLLKLKRLKLLPQNVLEFDAASTSSDAQPTSESGIIFPAHDPKFGGRQASGMISRFSHFLSLESPEDAVSLGMSEFEQNLKVIKQCRIGDIFSTSSNFPEDSLLNLGPSLIYAAAGKGQKFSTSVEKEVTVGFCWDLIVAISLANVHRFQAFWLSFHDYLLAVAQFPMFSPIPFSEKAIVGLFKVCLKLLGTYRPDRIPEELIFKSINLMWKLEIRHLQRVHYTISKQDSR
;
A
#
# COMPACT_ATOMS: atom_id res chain seq x y z
N MET A 1 52.56 18.03 7.01
CA MET A 1 53.53 17.01 7.44
C MET A 1 54.59 16.93 6.37
N THR A 2 55.85 17.20 6.70
CA THR A 2 56.97 17.06 5.76
C THR A 2 57.47 15.60 5.71
N GLU A 3 58.31 15.28 4.74
CA GLU A 3 58.90 13.93 4.60
C GLU A 3 59.73 13.55 5.83
N GLU A 4 60.51 14.48 6.36
CA GLU A 4 61.34 14.31 7.56
C GLU A 4 60.49 14.11 8.82
N GLU A 5 59.35 14.81 8.91
CA GLU A 5 58.39 14.60 9.99
C GLU A 5 57.75 13.22 9.90
N PHE A 6 57.40 12.78 8.69
CA PHE A 6 56.84 11.44 8.45
C PHE A 6 57.82 10.34 8.84
N ILE A 7 59.10 10.46 8.45
CA ILE A 7 60.16 9.50 8.82
C ILE A 7 60.37 9.49 10.34
N ARG A 8 60.41 10.67 10.98
CA ARG A 8 60.57 10.79 12.44
C ARG A 8 59.41 10.15 13.20
N ASN A 9 58.18 10.32 12.71
CA ASN A 9 56.98 9.76 13.35
C ASN A 9 56.90 8.23 13.25
N ASN A 10 57.61 7.63 12.30
CA ASN A 10 57.63 6.17 12.06
C ASN A 10 58.91 5.48 12.58
N ARG A 11 59.61 6.08 13.54
CA ARG A 11 60.76 5.44 14.19
C ARG A 11 60.33 4.27 15.09
N ALA A 12 61.20 3.28 15.22
CA ALA A 12 61.05 2.08 16.07
C ALA A 12 59.85 1.17 15.76
N ILE A 13 59.11 1.42 14.67
CA ILE A 13 57.91 0.63 14.35
C ILE A 13 58.22 -0.78 13.81
N ASN A 14 59.47 -1.07 13.45
CA ASN A 14 59.92 -2.38 12.99
C ASN A 14 60.44 -3.22 14.18
N GLY A 15 59.55 -3.56 15.11
CA GLY A 15 59.90 -4.35 16.30
C GLY A 15 60.94 -3.68 17.20
N GLY A 16 60.85 -2.35 17.37
CA GLY A 16 61.82 -1.55 18.13
C GLY A 16 62.98 -0.98 17.31
N LYS A 17 63.06 -1.29 16.00
CA LYS A 17 64.02 -0.70 15.05
C LYS A 17 63.34 0.23 14.04
N ASP A 18 64.14 1.08 13.42
CA ASP A 18 63.68 1.95 12.33
C ASP A 18 63.53 1.16 11.02
N LEU A 19 62.55 1.54 10.20
CA LEU A 19 62.46 1.09 8.80
C LEU A 19 63.50 1.82 7.94
N PRO A 20 63.92 1.24 6.80
CA PRO A 20 64.81 1.92 5.85
C PRO A 20 64.24 3.27 5.42
N ARG A 21 65.11 4.30 5.38
CA ARG A 21 64.69 5.67 5.10
C ARG A 21 64.12 5.79 3.69
N GLU A 22 64.77 5.14 2.73
CA GLU A 22 64.42 5.16 1.31
C GLU A 22 62.99 4.61 1.10
N TYR A 23 62.62 3.56 1.83
CA TYR A 23 61.28 2.99 1.79
C TYR A 23 60.21 3.96 2.30
N LEU A 24 60.47 4.65 3.41
CA LEU A 24 59.54 5.65 3.96
C LEU A 24 59.45 6.90 3.07
N SER A 25 60.56 7.31 2.45
CA SER A 25 60.61 8.40 1.48
C SER A 25 59.80 8.08 0.22
N GLU A 26 59.97 6.89 -0.36
CA GLU A 26 59.19 6.44 -1.52
C GLU A 26 57.69 6.36 -1.20
N LEU A 27 57.32 5.83 -0.03
CA LEU A 27 55.94 5.76 0.41
C LEU A 27 55.33 7.16 0.59
N PHE A 28 56.07 8.09 1.19
CA PHE A 28 55.64 9.47 1.37
C PHE A 28 55.40 10.16 0.02
N GLN A 29 56.35 10.04 -0.90
CA GLN A 29 56.23 10.61 -2.25
C GLN A 29 55.09 9.97 -3.04
N SER A 30 54.90 8.65 -2.94
CA SER A 30 53.80 7.95 -3.60
C SER A 30 52.44 8.45 -3.10
N ILE A 31 52.25 8.62 -1.79
CA ILE A 31 50.99 9.12 -1.22
C ILE A 31 50.79 10.62 -1.50
N SER A 32 51.87 11.40 -1.48
CA SER A 32 51.82 12.84 -1.79
C SER A 32 51.46 13.10 -3.25
N ASN A 33 51.93 12.25 -4.17
CA ASN A 33 51.67 12.39 -5.60
C ASN A 33 50.39 11.69 -6.04
N ASN A 34 50.00 10.59 -5.38
CA ASN A 34 48.78 9.83 -5.65
C ASN A 34 47.90 9.81 -4.40
N ALA A 35 46.99 10.79 -4.30
CA ALA A 35 46.03 10.84 -3.22
C ALA A 35 45.23 9.53 -3.15
N ILE A 36 45.17 8.92 -1.96
CA ILE A 36 44.42 7.70 -1.72
C ILE A 36 42.94 7.98 -2.00
N THR A 37 42.43 7.41 -3.07
CA THR A 37 41.02 7.51 -3.46
C THR A 37 40.23 6.44 -2.74
N LEU A 38 39.41 6.84 -1.77
CA LEU A 38 38.49 5.96 -1.07
C LEU A 38 37.29 5.66 -1.99
N PHE A 39 37.37 4.59 -2.77
CA PHE A 39 36.21 4.05 -3.46
C PHE A 39 35.47 3.10 -2.51
N GLY A 40 34.23 3.46 -2.15
CA GLY A 40 33.36 2.56 -1.40
C GLY A 40 33.15 2.89 0.08
N GLN A 41 32.95 4.16 0.44
CA GLN A 41 32.16 4.44 1.65
C GLN A 41 30.69 4.19 1.35
N SER A 42 30.27 2.93 1.47
CA SER A 42 28.88 2.53 1.65
C SER A 42 28.35 3.22 2.90
N GLY A 43 27.57 4.29 2.73
CA GLY A 43 26.92 4.99 3.84
C GLY A 43 26.79 6.50 3.70
N MET A 44 27.50 7.14 2.77
CA MET A 44 27.30 8.56 2.49
C MET A 44 26.36 8.70 1.31
N THR A 45 25.19 9.29 1.53
CA THR A 45 24.25 9.71 0.48
C THR A 45 25.04 10.42 -0.60
N VAL A 46 25.25 9.76 -1.75
CA VAL A 46 25.97 10.35 -2.87
C VAL A 46 25.10 11.48 -3.39
N LEU A 47 25.37 12.70 -2.93
CA LEU A 47 24.72 13.88 -3.45
C LEU A 47 25.04 13.97 -4.95
N MET A 48 24.05 13.75 -5.80
CA MET A 48 24.22 13.82 -7.25
C MET A 48 24.40 15.29 -7.65
N LYS A 49 25.66 15.69 -7.85
CA LYS A 49 26.02 17.00 -8.38
C LYS A 49 25.90 17.00 -9.92
N PRO A 50 25.58 18.14 -10.56
CA PRO A 50 25.45 18.23 -12.03
C PRO A 50 26.67 17.69 -12.80
N SER A 51 27.88 17.93 -12.31
CA SER A 51 29.11 17.40 -12.91
C SER A 51 29.19 15.87 -12.90
N ARG A 52 28.68 15.24 -11.85
CA ARG A 52 28.64 13.78 -11.71
C ARG A 52 27.57 13.16 -12.59
N TRP A 53 26.46 13.89 -12.82
CA TRP A 53 25.46 13.50 -13.83
C TRP A 53 26.05 13.51 -15.23
N ILE A 54 26.78 14.58 -15.59
CA ILE A 54 27.47 14.68 -16.88
C ILE A 54 28.50 13.55 -17.05
N GLU A 55 29.28 13.25 -16.01
CA GLU A 55 30.23 12.14 -16.01
C GLU A 55 29.54 10.80 -16.23
N LEU A 56 28.43 10.53 -15.53
CA LEU A 56 27.64 9.32 -15.69
C LEU A 56 27.06 9.20 -17.10
N MET A 57 26.51 10.30 -17.65
CA MET A 57 25.98 10.38 -19.01
C MET A 57 27.07 10.21 -20.08
N ASN A 58 28.31 10.59 -19.79
CA ASN A 58 29.43 10.34 -20.69
C ASN A 58 29.92 8.89 -20.60
N ARG A 59 29.94 8.30 -19.41
CA ARG A 59 30.28 6.89 -19.21
C ARG A 59 29.26 5.95 -19.86
N SER A 60 27.96 6.27 -19.81
CA SER A 60 26.93 5.45 -20.45
C SER A 60 27.15 5.30 -21.96
N LYS A 61 27.72 6.31 -22.63
CA LYS A 61 28.09 6.25 -24.05
C LYS A 61 29.23 5.28 -24.35
N THR A 62 30.04 4.92 -23.35
CA THR A 62 31.22 4.04 -23.48
C THR A 62 30.99 2.64 -22.91
N VAL A 63 29.82 2.38 -22.34
CA VAL A 63 29.49 1.05 -21.80
C VAL A 63 29.43 0.03 -22.93
N GLN A 64 30.09 -1.11 -22.72
CA GLN A 64 30.07 -2.26 -23.62
C GLN A 64 28.63 -2.65 -23.98
N PRO A 65 28.36 -3.09 -25.22
CA PRO A 65 27.03 -3.53 -25.61
C PRO A 65 26.53 -4.62 -24.66
N PHE A 66 25.25 -4.56 -24.30
CA PHE A 66 24.62 -5.52 -23.40
C PHE A 66 24.88 -6.94 -23.91
N ILE A 67 25.34 -7.82 -23.01
CA ILE A 67 25.48 -9.24 -23.32
C ILE A 67 24.07 -9.80 -23.47
N LEU A 68 23.69 -10.12 -24.71
CA LEU A 68 22.46 -10.85 -25.01
C LEU A 68 22.57 -12.24 -24.38
N CYS A 69 21.85 -12.44 -23.29
CA CYS A 69 21.70 -13.76 -22.65
C CYS A 69 20.40 -14.41 -23.15
N ASP A 70 20.39 -15.74 -23.21
CA ASP A 70 19.18 -16.50 -23.46
C ASP A 70 18.15 -16.19 -22.37
N PHE A 71 17.10 -15.46 -22.75
CA PHE A 71 16.12 -14.91 -21.81
C PHE A 71 15.34 -16.05 -21.14
N ASN A 72 15.63 -16.32 -19.88
CA ASN A 72 14.75 -17.07 -19.00
C ASN A 72 13.89 -16.07 -18.21
N ARG A 73 12.57 -16.31 -18.10
CA ARG A 73 11.64 -15.45 -17.33
C ARG A 73 12.11 -15.24 -15.88
N ARG A 74 12.89 -16.18 -15.31
CA ARG A 74 13.50 -16.06 -13.98
C ARG A 74 14.63 -15.03 -13.91
N LEU A 75 15.42 -14.89 -14.97
CA LEU A 75 16.51 -13.91 -15.02
C LEU A 75 15.97 -12.47 -14.97
N GLY A 76 14.86 -12.20 -15.66
CA GLY A 76 14.20 -10.89 -15.60
C GLY A 76 13.70 -10.51 -14.20
N ARG A 77 13.19 -11.50 -13.44
CA ARG A 77 12.80 -11.31 -12.03
C ARG A 77 14.01 -10.94 -11.18
N ASP A 78 15.08 -11.73 -11.25
CA ASP A 78 16.25 -11.52 -10.39
C ASP A 78 17.00 -10.23 -10.76
N MET A 79 17.03 -9.88 -12.05
CA MET A 79 17.55 -8.59 -12.51
C MET A 79 16.73 -7.42 -11.99
N PHE A 80 15.39 -7.51 -12.04
CA PHE A 80 14.53 -6.45 -11.53
C PHE A 80 14.65 -6.30 -10.01
N ALA A 81 14.73 -7.40 -9.27
CA ALA A 81 14.92 -7.39 -7.82
C ALA A 81 16.16 -6.57 -7.41
N CYS A 82 17.25 -6.62 -8.20
CA CYS A 82 18.46 -5.83 -7.94
C CYS A 82 18.28 -4.31 -8.14
N ILE A 83 17.32 -3.87 -8.96
CA ILE A 83 17.12 -2.45 -9.29
C ILE A 83 15.83 -1.88 -8.70
N ALA A 84 14.94 -2.70 -8.16
CA ALA A 84 13.62 -2.30 -7.71
C ALA A 84 13.71 -1.26 -6.59
N ASP A 85 14.40 -1.55 -5.49
CA ASP A 85 14.45 -0.64 -4.34
C ASP A 85 15.10 0.71 -4.70
N PRO A 86 16.24 0.78 -5.43
CA PRO A 86 16.78 2.04 -5.91
C PRO A 86 15.82 2.80 -6.83
N SER A 87 15.04 2.10 -7.66
CA SER A 87 14.05 2.71 -8.55
C SER A 87 12.88 3.29 -7.75
N VAL A 88 12.34 2.54 -6.79
CA VAL A 88 11.27 3.00 -5.90
C VAL A 88 11.73 4.19 -5.06
N ALA A 89 12.95 4.14 -4.52
CA ALA A 89 13.52 5.24 -3.76
C ALA A 89 13.71 6.50 -4.62
N ALA A 90 14.19 6.37 -5.86
CA ALA A 90 14.36 7.48 -6.78
C ALA A 90 13.01 8.13 -7.16
N ILE A 91 12.03 7.31 -7.55
CA ILE A 91 10.67 7.77 -7.87
C ILE A 91 10.05 8.47 -6.66
N SER A 92 10.20 7.88 -5.47
CA SER A 92 9.64 8.43 -4.24
C SER A 92 10.27 9.76 -3.85
N ALA A 93 11.60 9.89 -3.99
CA ALA A 93 12.30 11.15 -3.74
C ALA A 93 11.87 12.25 -4.72
N PHE A 94 11.66 11.89 -5.99
CA PHE A 94 11.17 12.82 -7.00
C PHE A 94 9.71 13.22 -6.72
N PHE A 95 8.85 12.26 -6.37
CA PHE A 95 7.47 12.53 -5.96
C PHE A 95 7.39 13.41 -4.70
N GLU A 96 8.33 13.27 -3.76
CA GLU A 96 8.41 14.10 -2.56
C GLU A 96 8.75 15.56 -2.88
N GLN A 97 9.61 15.81 -3.88
CA GLN A 97 10.04 17.16 -4.26
C GLN A 97 9.19 17.81 -5.34
N ALA A 98 8.47 17.02 -6.15
CA ALA A 98 7.65 17.54 -7.23
C ALA A 98 6.46 18.36 -6.70
N GLU A 99 6.24 19.53 -7.30
CA GLU A 99 5.07 20.39 -7.09
C GLU A 99 4.17 20.44 -8.33
N GLU A 100 4.76 20.23 -9.51
CA GLU A 100 4.05 20.23 -10.80
C GLU A 100 3.27 18.93 -11.00
N GLN A 101 2.02 19.07 -11.45
CA GLN A 101 1.07 17.98 -11.65
C GLN A 101 1.56 16.95 -12.69
N GLU A 102 2.20 17.40 -13.76
CA GLU A 102 2.74 16.55 -14.83
C GLU A 102 3.84 15.63 -14.28
N LEU A 103 4.76 16.18 -13.48
CA LEU A 103 5.84 15.42 -12.84
C LEU A 103 5.31 14.39 -11.83
N LEU A 104 4.28 14.77 -11.06
CA LEU A 104 3.61 13.84 -10.14
C LEU A 104 2.93 12.68 -10.88
N HIS A 105 2.34 12.97 -12.04
CA HIS A 105 1.74 11.95 -12.90
C HIS A 105 2.80 10.97 -13.45
N GLU A 106 3.93 11.47 -13.96
CA GLU A 106 5.04 10.62 -14.43
C GLU A 106 5.58 9.70 -13.32
N CYS A 107 5.69 10.20 -12.09
CA CYS A 107 6.08 9.37 -10.94
C CYS A 107 5.12 8.20 -10.73
N ILE A 108 3.81 8.46 -10.83
CA ILE A 108 2.77 7.45 -10.61
C ILE A 108 2.78 6.40 -11.72
N GLU A 109 2.96 6.81 -12.98
CA GLU A 109 3.16 5.88 -14.10
C GLU A 109 4.42 5.02 -13.92
N GLY A 110 5.50 5.61 -13.40
CA GLY A 110 6.70 4.87 -12.98
C GLY A 110 6.40 3.83 -11.91
N LEU A 111 5.62 4.20 -10.89
CA LEU A 111 5.17 3.29 -9.84
C LEU A 111 4.28 2.16 -10.38
N PHE A 112 3.37 2.43 -11.31
CA PHE A 112 2.58 1.36 -11.96
C PHE A 112 3.44 0.42 -12.77
N SER A 113 4.51 0.93 -13.39
CA SER A 113 5.47 0.10 -14.10
C SER A 113 6.22 -0.82 -13.15
N VAL A 114 6.64 -0.33 -11.98
CA VAL A 114 7.23 -1.15 -10.91
C VAL A 114 6.23 -2.21 -10.42
N ALA A 115 5.00 -1.81 -10.10
CA ALA A 115 3.97 -2.74 -9.61
C ALA A 115 3.66 -3.86 -10.63
N ARG A 116 3.61 -3.52 -11.91
CA ARG A 116 3.37 -4.48 -13.01
C ARG A 116 4.48 -5.52 -13.14
N ILE A 117 5.73 -5.17 -12.83
CA ILE A 117 6.82 -6.14 -12.84
C ILE A 117 6.82 -6.94 -11.55
N ALA A 118 6.56 -6.28 -10.41
CA ALA A 118 6.56 -6.89 -9.09
C ALA A 118 5.52 -8.02 -8.93
N GLN A 119 4.40 -7.97 -9.67
CA GLN A 119 3.36 -9.00 -9.67
C GLN A 119 3.87 -10.42 -10.03
N TYR A 120 5.04 -10.54 -10.68
CA TYR A 120 5.60 -11.82 -11.09
C TYR A 120 6.57 -12.41 -10.05
N GLY A 121 6.11 -12.54 -8.79
CA GLY A 121 6.85 -13.20 -7.71
C GLY A 121 7.87 -12.31 -6.98
N LEU A 122 7.59 -11.01 -6.93
CA LEU A 122 8.29 -10.01 -6.10
C LEU A 122 7.26 -9.26 -5.24
N GLU A 123 6.43 -10.01 -4.54
CA GLU A 123 5.34 -9.49 -3.71
C GLU A 123 5.86 -8.57 -2.59
N ASP A 124 7.04 -8.87 -2.03
CA ASP A 124 7.68 -8.04 -1.00
C ASP A 124 7.98 -6.62 -1.52
N THR A 125 8.49 -6.52 -2.76
CA THR A 125 8.76 -5.25 -3.43
C THR A 125 7.46 -4.46 -3.67
N LEU A 126 6.37 -5.14 -4.03
CA LEU A 126 5.07 -4.50 -4.21
C LEU A 126 4.53 -3.96 -2.87
N ASP A 127 4.65 -4.72 -1.80
CA ASP A 127 4.23 -4.31 -0.46
C ASP A 127 5.04 -3.10 0.04
N GLU A 128 6.35 -3.08 -0.21
CA GLU A 128 7.23 -1.94 0.13
C GLU A 128 6.91 -0.68 -0.69
N LEU A 129 6.62 -0.84 -1.98
CA LEU A 129 6.15 0.25 -2.86
C LEU A 129 4.86 0.88 -2.31
N ILE A 130 3.89 0.06 -1.92
CA ILE A 130 2.63 0.50 -1.31
C ILE A 130 2.90 1.24 0.00
N ALA A 131 3.76 0.69 0.87
CA ALA A 131 4.11 1.31 2.14
C ALA A 131 4.77 2.69 1.95
N THR A 132 5.67 2.80 0.98
CA THR A 132 6.38 4.06 0.67
C THR A 132 5.41 5.12 0.16
N PHE A 133 4.51 4.77 -0.76
CA PHE A 133 3.54 5.72 -1.30
C PHE A 133 2.43 6.08 -0.33
N LEU A 134 2.07 5.19 0.60
CA LEU A 134 1.11 5.49 1.66
C LEU A 134 1.58 6.65 2.54
N ARG A 135 2.89 6.84 2.72
CA ARG A 135 3.45 8.00 3.43
C ARG A 135 3.02 9.32 2.78
N PHE A 136 2.91 9.37 1.45
CA PHE A 136 2.52 10.58 0.73
C PHE A 136 1.02 10.88 0.76
N THR A 137 0.19 9.91 1.17
CA THR A 137 -1.26 10.16 1.35
C THR A 137 -1.55 11.06 2.54
N THR A 138 -0.62 11.21 3.49
CA THR A 138 -0.77 11.86 4.80
C THR A 138 -1.89 11.32 5.70
N LEU A 139 -2.74 10.41 5.21
CA LEU A 139 -3.86 9.81 5.92
C LEU A 139 -3.43 9.03 7.17
N LEU A 140 -2.27 8.38 7.11
CA LEU A 140 -1.76 7.52 8.18
C LEU A 140 -0.80 8.22 9.15
N ASN A 141 -0.65 9.55 9.06
CA ASN A 141 0.19 10.30 10.01
C ASN A 141 -0.44 10.25 11.42
N PRO A 142 0.23 9.65 12.43
CA PRO A 142 -0.35 9.46 13.76
C PRO A 142 -0.42 10.75 14.59
N TYR A 143 0.24 11.83 14.15
CA TYR A 143 0.29 13.10 14.86
C TYR A 143 -0.78 14.10 14.40
N ASP A 144 -1.36 13.89 13.21
CA ASP A 144 -2.33 14.82 12.62
C ASP A 144 -3.74 14.55 13.15
N SER A 145 -4.42 15.62 13.56
CA SER A 145 -5.86 15.60 13.84
C SER A 145 -6.66 15.26 12.57
N ALA A 146 -7.94 14.89 12.75
CA ALA A 146 -8.82 14.61 11.62
C ALA A 146 -9.01 15.84 10.72
N GLU A 147 -9.03 17.04 11.32
CA GLU A 147 -9.18 18.31 10.62
C GLU A 147 -7.93 18.66 9.80
N GLU A 148 -6.73 18.49 10.39
CA GLU A 148 -5.46 18.70 9.67
C GLU A 148 -5.29 17.70 8.52
N THR A 149 -5.67 16.44 8.74
CA THR A 149 -5.63 15.43 7.68
C THR A 149 -6.58 15.80 6.53
N LEU A 150 -7.82 16.21 6.84
CA LEU A 150 -8.80 16.64 5.85
C LEU A 150 -8.32 17.88 5.10
N PHE A 151 -7.77 18.87 5.82
CA PHE A 151 -7.22 20.07 5.22
C PHE A 151 -6.08 19.74 4.25
N ALA A 152 -5.15 18.87 4.63
CA ALA A 152 -4.06 18.44 3.76
C ALA A 152 -4.59 17.71 2.51
N PHE A 153 -5.60 16.85 2.68
CA PHE A 153 -6.22 16.13 1.57
C PHE A 153 -6.96 17.06 0.61
N SER A 154 -7.67 18.08 1.11
CA SER A 154 -8.38 19.07 0.28
C SER A 154 -7.42 19.98 -0.48
N LYS A 155 -6.35 20.44 0.19
CA LYS A 155 -5.52 21.54 -0.30
C LYS A 155 -4.35 21.08 -1.15
N TYR A 156 -3.81 19.89 -0.89
CA TYR A 156 -2.63 19.39 -1.57
C TYR A 156 -2.98 18.31 -2.59
N LEU A 157 -2.45 18.46 -3.80
CA LEU A 157 -2.61 17.50 -4.89
C LEU A 157 -1.98 16.14 -4.56
N LYS A 158 -0.81 16.17 -3.92
CA LYS A 158 0.03 14.99 -3.67
C LYS A 158 -0.67 13.91 -2.82
N PRO A 159 -1.31 14.23 -1.68
CA PRO A 159 -2.17 13.29 -0.96
C PRO A 159 -3.28 12.65 -1.79
N ARG A 160 -3.97 13.44 -2.62
CA ARG A 160 -5.07 12.96 -3.49
C ARG A 160 -4.56 12.00 -4.55
N MET A 161 -3.50 12.39 -5.24
CA MET A 161 -2.82 11.61 -6.28
C MET A 161 -2.23 10.30 -5.72
N ALA A 162 -1.57 10.36 -4.55
CA ALA A 162 -1.06 9.16 -3.88
C ALA A 162 -2.21 8.21 -3.50
N THR A 163 -3.31 8.74 -2.96
CA THR A 163 -4.49 7.94 -2.58
C THR A 163 -5.09 7.24 -3.80
N LEU A 164 -5.27 7.96 -4.90
CA LEU A 164 -5.75 7.39 -6.17
C LEU A 164 -4.80 6.32 -6.70
N ALA A 165 -3.49 6.53 -6.64
CA ALA A 165 -2.48 5.56 -7.09
C ALA A 165 -2.55 4.26 -6.30
N ILE A 166 -2.65 4.32 -4.97
CA ILE A 166 -2.68 3.12 -4.11
C ILE A 166 -3.94 2.29 -4.34
N PHE A 167 -5.11 2.92 -4.44
CA PHE A 167 -6.34 2.17 -4.75
C PHE A 167 -6.39 1.67 -6.19
N THR A 168 -5.71 2.36 -7.11
CA THR A 168 -5.52 1.85 -8.49
C THR A 168 -4.60 0.63 -8.50
N ILE A 169 -3.52 0.60 -7.71
CA ILE A 169 -2.69 -0.60 -7.52
C ILE A 169 -3.55 -1.73 -6.94
N ALA A 170 -4.32 -1.46 -5.88
CA ALA A 170 -5.14 -2.47 -5.22
C ALA A 170 -6.18 -3.10 -6.16
N ASN A 171 -6.78 -2.31 -7.04
CA ASN A 171 -7.75 -2.78 -8.04
C ASN A 171 -7.12 -3.65 -9.14
N ASN A 172 -5.89 -3.35 -9.58
CA ASN A 172 -5.27 -4.03 -10.72
C ASN A 172 -4.31 -5.16 -10.32
N PHE A 173 -3.66 -5.03 -9.16
CA PHE A 173 -2.60 -5.92 -8.69
C PHE A 173 -2.95 -6.57 -7.34
N GLY A 174 -4.21 -6.52 -6.92
CA GLY A 174 -4.68 -7.06 -5.63
C GLY A 174 -4.36 -8.54 -5.41
N GLU A 175 -4.19 -9.32 -6.48
CA GLU A 175 -3.75 -10.71 -6.42
C GLU A 175 -2.30 -10.90 -5.93
N SER A 176 -1.44 -9.90 -6.09
CA SER A 176 -0.03 -9.97 -5.70
C SER A 176 0.27 -9.28 -4.37
N ILE A 177 -0.70 -8.53 -3.83
CA ILE A 177 -0.54 -7.82 -2.55
C ILE A 177 -0.61 -8.84 -1.39
N ARG A 178 0.30 -8.70 -0.43
CA ARG A 178 0.37 -9.54 0.78
C ARG A 178 0.20 -8.66 2.02
N GLY A 179 1.29 -8.31 2.68
CA GLY A 179 1.32 -7.45 3.87
C GLY A 179 0.82 -6.03 3.60
N GLY A 180 0.86 -5.57 2.34
CA GLY A 180 0.37 -4.24 1.93
C GLY A 180 -1.13 -4.04 2.20
N TRP A 181 -1.92 -5.12 2.24
CA TRP A 181 -3.36 -5.04 2.55
C TRP A 181 -3.65 -4.41 3.90
N ARG A 182 -2.80 -4.66 4.91
CA ARG A 182 -2.96 -4.03 6.22
C ARG A 182 -2.94 -2.51 6.12
N ASN A 183 -1.98 -1.98 5.39
CA ASN A 183 -1.81 -0.53 5.27
C ASN A 183 -2.94 0.08 4.41
N ILE A 184 -3.41 -0.62 3.38
CA ILE A 184 -4.58 -0.23 2.58
C ILE A 184 -5.85 -0.22 3.45
N VAL A 185 -6.06 -1.23 4.30
CA VAL A 185 -7.19 -1.28 5.23
C VAL A 185 -7.12 -0.12 6.24
N ASP A 186 -5.96 0.17 6.80
CA ASP A 186 -5.78 1.31 7.71
C ASP A 186 -6.12 2.64 7.01
N CYS A 187 -5.72 2.79 5.74
CA CYS A 187 -6.07 3.95 4.91
C CYS A 187 -7.59 4.05 4.69
N LEU A 188 -8.26 2.94 4.35
CA LEU A 188 -9.71 2.87 4.21
C LEU A 188 -10.44 3.27 5.49
N LEU A 189 -9.97 2.80 6.64
CA LEU A 189 -10.55 3.17 7.93
C LEU A 189 -10.37 4.65 8.24
N LYS A 190 -9.23 5.24 7.91
CA LYS A 190 -9.05 6.69 8.04
C LYS A 190 -10.02 7.44 7.14
N LEU A 191 -10.15 7.08 5.86
CA LEU A 191 -11.12 7.71 4.94
C LEU A 191 -12.56 7.61 5.45
N LYS A 192 -12.93 6.48 6.07
CA LYS A 192 -14.24 6.31 6.72
C LYS A 192 -14.43 7.28 7.88
N ARG A 193 -13.42 7.44 8.75
CA ARG A 193 -13.44 8.39 9.87
C ARG A 193 -13.56 9.84 9.42
N LEU A 194 -12.92 10.18 8.31
CA LEU A 194 -13.01 11.50 7.68
C LEU A 194 -14.34 11.73 6.94
N LYS A 195 -15.26 10.75 6.95
CA LYS A 195 -16.56 10.77 6.26
C LYS A 195 -16.44 10.93 4.74
N LEU A 196 -15.28 10.58 4.17
CA LEU A 196 -15.02 10.61 2.73
C LEU A 196 -15.51 9.34 2.02
N LEU A 197 -15.85 8.29 2.77
CA LEU A 197 -16.53 7.10 2.27
C LEU A 197 -18.00 7.11 2.70
N PRO A 198 -18.94 6.72 1.81
CA PRO A 198 -20.34 6.56 2.20
C PRO A 198 -20.53 5.42 3.20
N GLN A 199 -21.76 5.23 3.67
CA GLN A 199 -22.11 4.12 4.56
C GLN A 199 -21.80 2.76 3.92
N ASN A 200 -22.19 2.57 2.65
CA ASN A 200 -21.92 1.37 1.86
C ASN A 200 -20.95 1.66 0.71
N VAL A 201 -19.72 1.16 0.82
CA VAL A 201 -18.68 1.36 -0.21
C VAL A 201 -19.01 0.64 -1.51
N LEU A 202 -19.77 -0.46 -1.46
CA LEU A 202 -20.21 -1.21 -2.65
C LEU A 202 -21.27 -0.48 -3.48
N GLU A 203 -22.13 0.33 -2.85
CA GLU A 203 -23.17 1.10 -3.55
C GLU A 203 -22.63 2.42 -4.13
N PHE A 204 -21.51 2.90 -3.58
CA PHE A 204 -20.86 4.14 -4.00
C PHE A 204 -20.46 4.15 -5.47
N ASP A 205 -19.98 3.00 -5.95
CA ASP A 205 -19.47 2.86 -7.30
C ASP A 205 -20.62 2.62 -8.32
N ALA A 206 -21.70 1.95 -7.90
CA ALA A 206 -22.87 1.64 -8.73
C ALA A 206 -23.71 2.86 -9.15
N ALA A 207 -23.70 3.94 -8.37
CA ALA A 207 -24.42 5.18 -8.68
C ALA A 207 -23.88 5.91 -9.94
N SER A 208 -22.73 5.49 -10.47
CA SER A 208 -22.13 6.07 -11.67
C SER A 208 -22.67 5.50 -12.98
N THR A 209 -23.38 4.36 -12.96
CA THR A 209 -23.95 3.75 -14.17
C THR A 209 -25.34 4.28 -14.57
N SER A 210 -25.94 5.19 -13.79
CA SER A 210 -27.34 5.60 -13.99
C SER A 210 -27.59 7.09 -14.20
N SER A 211 -26.57 7.93 -14.40
CA SER A 211 -26.76 9.35 -14.72
C SER A 211 -25.74 9.83 -15.74
N ASP A 212 -26.25 10.19 -16.93
CA ASP A 212 -25.60 10.82 -18.07
C ASP A 212 -24.70 9.95 -18.97
N ALA A 213 -25.34 9.03 -19.69
CA ALA A 213 -24.84 8.55 -20.97
C ALA A 213 -25.62 9.23 -22.12
N GLN A 214 -25.16 10.42 -22.53
CA GLN A 214 -25.35 10.88 -23.91
C GLN A 214 -24.03 10.66 -24.67
N PRO A 215 -24.03 9.97 -25.82
CA PRO A 215 -22.82 9.75 -26.60
C PRO A 215 -22.61 10.94 -27.53
N THR A 216 -21.70 11.85 -27.18
CA THR A 216 -21.17 12.81 -28.16
C THR A 216 -19.76 12.37 -28.55
N SER A 217 -19.67 11.82 -29.75
CA SER A 217 -18.43 11.60 -30.48
C SER A 217 -17.70 12.92 -30.71
N GLU A 218 -16.49 13.10 -30.17
CA GLU A 218 -15.55 14.08 -30.70
C GLU A 218 -14.12 13.50 -30.76
N SER A 219 -13.70 13.29 -32.01
CA SER A 219 -12.41 13.62 -32.62
C SER A 219 -11.11 13.19 -31.91
N GLY A 220 -10.44 12.25 -32.58
CA GLY A 220 -9.13 11.75 -32.21
C GLY A 220 -8.02 12.80 -32.28
N ILE A 221 -7.17 12.76 -31.26
CA ILE A 221 -5.80 13.24 -31.32
C ILE A 221 -4.92 12.00 -31.30
N ILE A 222 -4.31 11.70 -32.45
CA ILE A 222 -3.37 10.61 -32.64
C ILE A 222 -2.02 11.09 -32.09
N PHE A 223 -1.56 10.51 -30.98
CA PHE A 223 -0.14 10.58 -30.59
C PHE A 223 0.64 9.46 -31.31
N PRO A 224 1.89 9.70 -31.75
CA PRO A 224 2.62 8.75 -32.58
C PRO A 224 2.97 7.50 -31.76
N ALA A 225 2.58 6.34 -32.28
CA ALA A 225 2.90 5.05 -31.73
C ALA A 225 4.41 4.77 -31.77
N HIS A 226 5.00 4.45 -30.63
CA HIS A 226 6.26 3.71 -30.57
C HIS A 226 5.96 2.21 -30.35
N ASP A 227 6.30 1.43 -31.38
CA ASP A 227 6.49 -0.02 -31.51
C ASP A 227 5.57 -1.04 -30.77
N PRO A 228 4.87 -1.93 -31.51
CA PRO A 228 4.03 -2.98 -30.94
C PRO A 228 4.80 -4.29 -30.82
N LYS A 229 5.57 -4.49 -29.75
CA LYS A 229 5.91 -5.83 -29.26
C LYS A 229 5.80 -5.81 -27.73
N PHE A 230 4.94 -6.70 -27.20
CA PHE A 230 4.51 -6.85 -25.80
C PHE A 230 3.22 -6.11 -25.37
N GLY A 231 2.08 -6.79 -25.56
CA GLY A 231 1.03 -6.93 -24.53
C GLY A 231 0.32 -5.68 -24.01
N GLY A 232 -0.15 -4.77 -24.86
CA GLY A 232 -0.92 -3.60 -24.45
C GLY A 232 -2.44 -3.79 -24.59
N ARG A 233 -3.13 -4.23 -23.53
CA ARG A 233 -4.60 -4.03 -23.42
C ARG A 233 -5.06 -3.47 -22.06
N GLN A 234 -4.31 -3.69 -20.97
CA GLN A 234 -4.72 -3.20 -19.64
C GLN A 234 -4.14 -1.83 -19.25
N ALA A 235 -3.02 -1.39 -19.84
CA ALA A 235 -2.39 -0.10 -19.52
C ALA A 235 -3.27 1.12 -19.87
N SER A 236 -4.07 1.02 -20.94
CA SER A 236 -4.94 2.10 -21.41
C SER A 236 -6.01 2.50 -20.38
N GLY A 237 -6.51 1.52 -19.60
CA GLY A 237 -7.52 1.77 -18.58
C GLY A 237 -6.99 2.47 -17.32
N MET A 238 -5.68 2.38 -17.03
CA MET A 238 -5.07 3.06 -15.88
C MET A 238 -4.78 4.53 -16.21
N ILE A 239 -4.15 4.78 -17.36
CA ILE A 239 -3.84 6.12 -17.85
C ILE A 239 -5.13 6.94 -18.03
N SER A 240 -6.20 6.32 -18.53
CA SER A 240 -7.51 6.97 -18.69
C SER A 240 -8.15 7.43 -17.37
N ARG A 241 -7.83 6.79 -16.23
CA ARG A 241 -8.35 7.21 -14.91
C ARG A 241 -7.64 8.46 -14.42
N PHE A 242 -6.33 8.52 -14.61
CA PHE A 242 -5.57 9.71 -14.27
C PHE A 242 -5.92 10.85 -15.22
N SER A 243 -6.06 10.63 -16.53
CA SER A 243 -6.50 11.71 -17.43
C SER A 243 -7.86 12.30 -17.05
N HIS A 244 -8.80 11.47 -16.56
CA HIS A 244 -10.09 11.94 -16.05
C HIS A 244 -9.98 12.67 -14.69
N PHE A 245 -9.07 12.23 -13.81
CA PHE A 245 -8.72 12.96 -12.59
C PHE A 245 -8.16 14.35 -12.91
N LEU A 246 -7.20 14.43 -13.83
CA LEU A 246 -6.55 15.67 -14.26
C LEU A 246 -7.55 16.65 -14.89
N SER A 247 -8.53 16.16 -15.66
CA SER A 247 -9.59 16.99 -16.26
C SER A 247 -10.57 17.58 -15.24
N LEU A 248 -10.73 16.97 -14.07
CA LEU A 248 -11.68 17.42 -13.03
C LEU A 248 -11.06 18.38 -12.01
N GLU A 249 -9.75 18.58 -12.06
CA GLU A 249 -9.01 19.46 -11.14
C GLU A 249 -8.77 20.86 -11.69
N SER A 250 -9.33 21.21 -12.86
CA SER A 250 -9.28 22.60 -13.32
C SER A 250 -9.98 23.49 -12.27
N PRO A 251 -9.27 24.43 -11.62
CA PRO A 251 -9.87 25.30 -10.60
C PRO A 251 -10.99 26.18 -11.20
N GLU A 252 -10.97 26.36 -12.52
CA GLU A 252 -11.98 27.09 -13.29
C GLU A 252 -13.32 26.34 -13.35
N ASP A 253 -13.31 25.01 -13.47
CA ASP A 253 -14.52 24.18 -13.46
C ASP A 253 -15.12 23.98 -12.06
N ALA A 254 -14.26 23.92 -11.04
CA ALA A 254 -14.68 23.81 -9.64
C ALA A 254 -15.45 25.06 -9.17
N VAL A 255 -14.96 26.24 -9.56
CA VAL A 255 -15.58 27.54 -9.23
C VAL A 255 -16.84 27.78 -10.07
N SER A 256 -16.85 27.35 -11.34
CA SER A 256 -18.01 27.50 -12.22
C SER A 256 -19.21 26.62 -11.81
N LEU A 257 -18.96 25.45 -11.21
CA LEU A 257 -20.01 24.57 -10.66
C LEU A 257 -20.40 24.88 -9.20
N GLY A 258 -19.74 25.82 -8.52
CA GLY A 258 -20.04 26.17 -7.13
C GLY A 258 -19.86 25.02 -6.14
N MET A 259 -18.97 24.08 -6.44
CA MET A 259 -18.76 22.87 -5.63
C MET A 259 -18.01 23.16 -4.34
N SER A 260 -18.42 22.53 -3.23
CA SER A 260 -17.65 22.58 -1.99
C SER A 260 -16.35 21.75 -2.09
N GLU A 261 -15.29 22.13 -1.36
CA GLU A 261 -14.04 21.35 -1.28
C GLU A 261 -14.28 19.89 -0.87
N PHE A 262 -15.26 19.67 0.01
CA PHE A 262 -15.67 18.33 0.45
C PHE A 262 -16.25 17.51 -0.70
N GLU A 263 -17.05 18.13 -1.58
CA GLU A 263 -17.64 17.45 -2.73
C GLU A 263 -16.59 17.07 -3.79
N GLN A 264 -15.56 17.90 -3.97
CA GLN A 264 -14.41 17.57 -4.80
C GLN A 264 -13.67 16.36 -4.24
N ASN A 265 -13.42 16.33 -2.94
CA ASN A 265 -12.80 15.17 -2.29
C ASN A 265 -13.60 13.89 -2.50
N LEU A 266 -14.93 13.96 -2.42
CA LEU A 266 -15.78 12.80 -2.73
C LEU A 266 -15.66 12.33 -4.18
N LYS A 267 -15.50 13.24 -5.15
CA LYS A 267 -15.23 12.86 -6.56
C LYS A 267 -13.92 12.10 -6.69
N VAL A 268 -12.85 12.55 -6.01
CA VAL A 268 -11.56 11.85 -6.01
C VAL A 268 -11.69 10.44 -5.45
N ILE A 269 -12.40 10.30 -4.32
CA ILE A 269 -12.61 8.99 -3.70
C ILE A 269 -13.49 8.07 -4.56
N LYS A 270 -14.48 8.61 -5.30
CA LYS A 270 -15.25 7.82 -6.28
C LYS A 270 -14.36 7.26 -7.40
N GLN A 271 -13.38 8.02 -7.86
CA GLN A 271 -12.47 7.54 -8.90
C GLN A 271 -11.56 6.40 -8.44
N CYS A 272 -11.36 6.26 -7.12
CA CYS A 272 -10.61 5.16 -6.55
C CYS A 272 -11.32 3.80 -6.72
N ARG A 273 -12.64 3.78 -6.99
CA ARG A 273 -13.48 2.57 -7.15
C ARG A 273 -13.16 1.51 -6.10
N ILE A 274 -13.32 1.90 -4.84
CA ILE A 274 -12.90 1.08 -3.71
C ILE A 274 -13.79 -0.16 -3.59
N GLY A 275 -15.07 -0.05 -3.95
CA GLY A 275 -16.02 -1.16 -3.93
C GLY A 275 -15.64 -2.27 -4.91
N ASP A 276 -15.04 -1.92 -6.05
CA ASP A 276 -14.56 -2.89 -7.05
C ASP A 276 -13.55 -3.89 -6.45
N ILE A 277 -12.67 -3.46 -5.54
CA ILE A 277 -11.69 -4.34 -4.87
C ILE A 277 -12.39 -5.52 -4.18
N PHE A 278 -13.50 -5.24 -3.51
CA PHE A 278 -14.22 -6.23 -2.72
C PHE A 278 -15.22 -7.03 -3.56
N SER A 279 -15.86 -6.40 -4.55
CA SER A 279 -16.80 -7.06 -5.46
C SER A 279 -16.10 -8.01 -6.43
N THR A 280 -14.91 -7.63 -6.93
CA THR A 280 -14.09 -8.44 -7.84
C THR A 280 -13.12 -9.39 -7.13
N SER A 281 -13.19 -9.46 -5.80
CA SER A 281 -12.37 -10.36 -4.98
C SER A 281 -12.54 -11.85 -5.32
N SER A 282 -13.57 -12.23 -6.10
CA SER A 282 -13.70 -13.57 -6.68
C SER A 282 -12.56 -13.97 -7.62
N ASN A 283 -11.88 -12.97 -8.21
CA ASN A 283 -10.77 -13.19 -9.13
C ASN A 283 -9.44 -13.41 -8.40
N PHE A 284 -9.35 -13.06 -7.12
CA PHE A 284 -8.10 -13.15 -6.37
C PHE A 284 -7.76 -14.62 -6.06
N PRO A 285 -6.48 -15.02 -6.09
CA PRO A 285 -6.07 -16.34 -5.64
C PRO A 285 -6.29 -16.48 -4.12
N GLU A 286 -6.29 -17.73 -3.63
CA GLU A 286 -6.59 -18.04 -2.24
C GLU A 286 -5.63 -17.35 -1.28
N ASP A 287 -4.34 -17.36 -1.59
CA ASP A 287 -3.31 -16.71 -0.80
C ASP A 287 -3.56 -15.21 -0.59
N SER A 288 -4.08 -14.50 -1.59
CA SER A 288 -4.36 -13.05 -1.46
C SER A 288 -5.54 -12.78 -0.53
N LEU A 289 -6.57 -13.63 -0.58
CA LEU A 289 -7.68 -13.55 0.38
C LEU A 289 -7.22 -13.83 1.81
N LEU A 290 -6.26 -14.74 1.97
CA LEU A 290 -5.62 -15.03 3.26
C LEU A 290 -4.76 -13.88 3.79
N ASN A 291 -4.45 -12.86 2.98
CA ASN A 291 -3.79 -11.64 3.44
C ASN A 291 -4.78 -10.49 3.70
N LEU A 292 -5.77 -10.32 2.81
CA LEU A 292 -6.80 -9.28 2.94
C LEU A 292 -7.76 -9.53 4.11
N GLY A 293 -8.28 -10.74 4.22
CA GLY A 293 -9.27 -11.10 5.25
C GLY A 293 -8.79 -10.91 6.69
N PRO A 294 -7.62 -11.46 7.05
CA PRO A 294 -7.07 -11.28 8.40
C PRO A 294 -6.74 -9.83 8.72
N SER A 295 -6.34 -9.03 7.72
CA SER A 295 -6.14 -7.58 7.88
C SER A 295 -7.44 -6.90 8.30
N LEU A 296 -8.58 -7.23 7.66
CA LEU A 296 -9.91 -6.72 8.04
C LEU A 296 -10.37 -7.24 9.42
N ILE A 297 -10.14 -8.53 9.73
CA ILE A 297 -10.53 -9.13 11.01
C ILE A 297 -9.74 -8.48 12.17
N TYR A 298 -8.45 -8.25 11.99
CA TYR A 298 -7.63 -7.52 12.96
C TYR A 298 -8.06 -6.06 13.11
N ALA A 299 -8.42 -5.40 12.02
CA ALA A 299 -8.93 -4.04 12.06
C ALA A 299 -10.29 -3.98 12.80
N ALA A 300 -11.18 -4.94 12.56
CA ALA A 300 -12.45 -5.11 13.29
C ALA A 300 -12.22 -5.36 14.78
N ALA A 301 -11.14 -6.05 15.16
CA ALA A 301 -10.75 -6.24 16.56
C ALA A 301 -10.29 -4.95 17.26
N GLY A 302 -10.01 -3.89 16.50
CA GLY A 302 -9.38 -2.66 16.97
C GLY A 302 -7.85 -2.72 17.04
N LYS A 303 -7.20 -3.73 16.46
CA LYS A 303 -5.73 -3.79 16.42
C LYS A 303 -5.20 -2.68 15.50
N GLY A 304 -4.29 -1.85 16.01
CA GLY A 304 -3.73 -0.72 15.27
C GLY A 304 -4.65 0.51 15.21
N GLN A 305 -5.83 0.46 15.84
CA GLN A 305 -6.79 1.55 15.83
C GLN A 305 -6.80 2.29 17.17
N LYS A 306 -6.80 3.62 17.14
CA LYS A 306 -7.04 4.47 18.31
C LYS A 306 -8.46 5.01 18.19
N PHE A 307 -9.28 4.74 19.21
CA PHE A 307 -10.68 5.20 19.24
C PHE A 307 -10.81 6.32 20.25
N SER A 308 -11.42 7.44 19.85
CA SER A 308 -11.72 8.54 20.76
C SER A 308 -13.05 8.32 21.47
N THR A 309 -14.00 7.63 20.83
CA THR A 309 -15.34 7.35 21.37
C THR A 309 -15.77 5.89 21.15
N SER A 310 -16.71 5.41 21.97
CA SER A 310 -17.30 4.08 21.80
C SER A 310 -18.10 3.96 20.49
N VAL A 311 -18.72 5.05 20.05
CA VAL A 311 -19.50 5.09 18.79
C VAL A 311 -18.58 4.93 17.58
N GLU A 312 -17.44 5.62 17.57
CA GLU A 312 -16.44 5.49 16.50
C GLU A 312 -15.92 4.05 16.38
N LYS A 313 -15.73 3.39 17.52
CA LYS A 313 -15.35 1.98 17.59
C LYS A 313 -16.40 1.10 16.94
N GLU A 314 -17.67 1.27 17.31
CA GLU A 314 -18.77 0.47 16.74
C GLU A 314 -18.91 0.67 15.22
N VAL A 315 -18.81 1.92 14.75
CA VAL A 315 -18.87 2.24 13.31
C VAL A 315 -17.71 1.59 12.55
N THR A 316 -16.50 1.63 13.10
CA THR A 316 -15.31 0.99 12.50
C THR A 316 -15.48 -0.52 12.42
N VAL A 317 -15.93 -1.14 13.51
CA VAL A 317 -16.15 -2.59 13.60
C VAL A 317 -17.22 -3.04 12.60
N GLY A 318 -18.35 -2.32 12.55
CA GLY A 318 -19.43 -2.59 11.59
C GLY A 318 -18.95 -2.49 10.15
N PHE A 319 -18.22 -1.43 9.82
CA PHE A 319 -17.67 -1.24 8.48
C PHE A 319 -16.71 -2.37 8.06
N CYS A 320 -15.80 -2.81 8.95
CA CYS A 320 -14.94 -3.96 8.66
C CYS A 320 -15.76 -5.24 8.42
N TRP A 321 -16.80 -5.48 9.21
CA TRP A 321 -17.68 -6.63 9.04
C TRP A 321 -18.47 -6.58 7.73
N ASP A 322 -18.93 -5.41 7.30
CA ASP A 322 -19.59 -5.26 6.00
C ASP A 322 -18.64 -5.66 4.85
N LEU A 323 -17.36 -5.29 4.93
CA LEU A 323 -16.34 -5.70 3.95
C LEU A 323 -16.02 -7.20 4.03
N ILE A 324 -15.90 -7.77 5.23
CA ILE A 324 -15.69 -9.21 5.43
C ILE A 324 -16.87 -9.99 4.80
N VAL A 325 -18.10 -9.54 5.03
CA VAL A 325 -19.30 -10.13 4.43
C VAL A 325 -19.27 -9.98 2.91
N ALA A 326 -18.90 -8.82 2.38
CA ALA A 326 -18.78 -8.60 0.93
C ALA A 326 -17.81 -9.59 0.27
N ILE A 327 -16.60 -9.73 0.81
CA ILE A 327 -15.59 -10.69 0.32
C ILE A 327 -16.12 -12.12 0.42
N SER A 328 -16.78 -12.44 1.53
CA SER A 328 -17.33 -13.78 1.77
C SER A 328 -18.43 -14.12 0.77
N LEU A 329 -19.31 -13.16 0.45
CA LEU A 329 -20.40 -13.29 -0.50
C LEU A 329 -19.88 -13.40 -1.95
N ALA A 330 -18.86 -12.62 -2.32
CA ALA A 330 -18.21 -12.71 -3.63
C ALA A 330 -17.51 -14.08 -3.82
N ASN A 331 -16.95 -14.64 -2.75
CA ASN A 331 -16.21 -15.90 -2.76
C ASN A 331 -17.01 -17.11 -2.25
N VAL A 332 -18.36 -17.03 -2.26
CA VAL A 332 -19.23 -18.13 -1.79
C VAL A 332 -18.86 -19.46 -2.44
N HIS A 333 -18.55 -19.48 -3.74
CA HIS A 333 -18.19 -20.66 -4.52
C HIS A 333 -16.99 -21.46 -3.97
N ARG A 334 -16.07 -20.79 -3.26
CA ARG A 334 -14.84 -21.36 -2.68
C ARG A 334 -14.72 -21.08 -1.18
N PHE A 335 -15.87 -20.95 -0.51
CA PHE A 335 -15.96 -20.57 0.90
C PHE A 335 -15.07 -21.39 1.84
N GLN A 336 -15.03 -22.72 1.65
CA GLN A 336 -14.24 -23.62 2.47
C GLN A 336 -12.72 -23.34 2.43
N ALA A 337 -12.21 -22.86 1.30
CA ALA A 337 -10.77 -22.69 1.10
C ALA A 337 -10.15 -21.62 2.02
N PHE A 338 -10.87 -20.50 2.23
CA PHE A 338 -10.35 -19.39 3.02
C PHE A 338 -11.01 -19.26 4.41
N TRP A 339 -12.25 -19.74 4.57
CA TRP A 339 -13.02 -19.46 5.78
C TRP A 339 -12.49 -20.17 7.03
N LEU A 340 -11.86 -21.34 6.88
CA LEU A 340 -11.21 -22.02 8.00
C LEU A 340 -10.16 -21.12 8.64
N SER A 341 -9.31 -20.51 7.81
CA SER A 341 -8.30 -19.55 8.27
C SER A 341 -8.95 -18.31 8.91
N PHE A 342 -10.02 -17.77 8.31
CA PHE A 342 -10.73 -16.64 8.90
C PHE A 342 -11.30 -16.99 10.29
N HIS A 343 -11.83 -18.20 10.47
CA HIS A 343 -12.29 -18.68 11.78
C HIS A 343 -11.16 -18.69 12.82
N ASP A 344 -9.97 -19.16 12.45
CA ASP A 344 -8.81 -19.17 13.34
C ASP A 344 -8.39 -17.74 13.72
N TYR A 345 -8.45 -16.78 12.79
CA TYR A 345 -8.21 -15.38 13.11
C TYR A 345 -9.30 -14.76 14.00
N LEU A 346 -10.57 -15.15 13.84
CA LEU A 346 -11.65 -14.74 14.75
C LEU A 346 -11.40 -15.26 16.18
N LEU A 347 -10.90 -16.48 16.31
CA LEU A 347 -10.47 -17.06 17.60
C LEU A 347 -9.27 -16.30 18.19
N ALA A 348 -8.28 -15.95 17.37
CA ALA A 348 -7.09 -15.23 17.80
C ALA A 348 -7.44 -13.81 18.30
N VAL A 349 -8.31 -13.10 17.58
CA VAL A 349 -8.78 -11.76 17.94
C VAL A 349 -9.48 -11.73 19.30
N ALA A 350 -10.25 -12.76 19.61
CA ALA A 350 -10.95 -12.86 20.89
C ALA A 350 -10.02 -12.89 22.11
N GLN A 351 -8.73 -13.15 21.90
CA GLN A 351 -7.71 -13.21 22.95
C GLN A 351 -6.95 -11.87 23.13
N PHE A 352 -7.25 -10.84 22.34
CA PHE A 352 -6.52 -9.57 22.44
C PHE A 352 -6.80 -8.81 23.75
N PRO A 353 -5.79 -8.21 24.39
CA PRO A 353 -5.96 -7.51 25.68
C PRO A 353 -6.97 -6.36 25.67
N MET A 354 -7.07 -5.63 24.55
CA MET A 354 -7.95 -4.46 24.36
C MET A 354 -9.19 -4.76 23.50
N PHE A 355 -9.50 -6.05 23.34
CA PHE A 355 -10.66 -6.50 22.57
C PHE A 355 -11.96 -6.06 23.24
N SER A 356 -12.92 -5.60 22.43
CA SER A 356 -14.26 -5.27 22.91
C SER A 356 -15.26 -6.27 22.34
N PRO A 357 -15.72 -7.23 23.17
CA PRO A 357 -16.57 -8.31 22.69
C PRO A 357 -17.89 -7.85 22.08
N ILE A 358 -18.58 -6.89 22.71
CA ILE A 358 -19.96 -6.50 22.34
C ILE A 358 -20.09 -6.01 20.88
N PRO A 359 -19.49 -4.88 20.47
CA PRO A 359 -19.66 -4.38 19.10
C PRO A 359 -19.11 -5.36 18.07
N PHE A 360 -18.12 -6.17 18.44
CA PHE A 360 -17.57 -7.19 17.57
C PHE A 360 -18.55 -8.33 17.36
N SER A 361 -19.09 -8.93 18.42
CA SER A 361 -20.02 -10.06 18.33
C SER A 361 -21.35 -9.67 17.70
N GLU A 362 -21.92 -8.51 18.06
CA GLU A 362 -23.20 -8.05 17.50
C GLU A 362 -23.13 -7.87 15.98
N LYS A 363 -22.13 -7.14 15.49
CA LYS A 363 -21.97 -6.92 14.04
C LYS A 363 -21.56 -8.21 13.32
N ALA A 364 -20.72 -9.03 13.96
CA ALA A 364 -20.34 -10.35 13.44
C ALA A 364 -21.56 -11.26 13.24
N ILE A 365 -22.43 -11.40 14.24
CA ILE A 365 -23.59 -12.28 14.18
C ILE A 365 -24.49 -11.91 12.99
N VAL A 366 -24.79 -10.63 12.82
CA VAL A 366 -25.59 -10.14 11.69
C VAL A 366 -24.91 -10.46 10.36
N GLY A 367 -23.60 -10.21 10.24
CA GLY A 367 -22.83 -10.51 9.03
C GLY A 367 -22.76 -12.00 8.71
N LEU A 368 -22.48 -12.82 9.71
CA LEU A 368 -22.38 -14.28 9.59
C LEU A 368 -23.72 -14.90 9.20
N PHE A 369 -24.85 -14.39 9.73
CA PHE A 369 -26.17 -14.83 9.30
C PHE A 369 -26.47 -14.49 7.84
N LYS A 370 -26.08 -13.30 7.36
CA LYS A 370 -26.21 -12.95 5.92
C LYS A 370 -25.44 -13.94 5.03
N VAL A 371 -24.22 -14.29 5.42
CA VAL A 371 -23.41 -15.29 4.70
C VAL A 371 -24.04 -16.68 4.79
N CYS A 372 -24.50 -17.09 5.98
CA CYS A 372 -25.17 -18.36 6.21
C CYS A 372 -26.43 -18.52 5.33
N LEU A 373 -27.27 -17.49 5.25
CA LEU A 373 -28.46 -17.49 4.39
C LEU A 373 -28.09 -17.68 2.91
N LYS A 374 -27.02 -17.04 2.45
CA LYS A 374 -26.54 -17.21 1.07
C LYS A 374 -25.99 -18.61 0.81
N LEU A 375 -25.25 -19.18 1.77
CA LEU A 375 -24.74 -20.54 1.68
C LEU A 375 -25.88 -21.56 1.62
N LEU A 376 -26.84 -21.48 2.53
CA LEU A 376 -28.02 -22.36 2.57
C LEU A 376 -28.89 -22.23 1.32
N GLY A 377 -28.98 -21.03 0.74
CA GLY A 377 -29.70 -20.79 -0.51
C GLY A 377 -28.98 -21.33 -1.76
N THR A 378 -27.72 -21.75 -1.65
CA THR A 378 -26.93 -22.29 -2.76
C THR A 378 -26.79 -23.80 -2.57
N TYR A 379 -27.54 -24.61 -3.33
CA TYR A 379 -27.49 -26.06 -3.17
C TYR A 379 -26.07 -26.62 -3.39
N ARG A 380 -25.54 -27.34 -2.41
CA ARG A 380 -24.26 -28.05 -2.48
C ARG A 380 -24.38 -29.46 -1.90
N PRO A 381 -23.68 -30.45 -2.47
CA PRO A 381 -23.67 -31.81 -1.95
C PRO A 381 -22.88 -31.90 -0.63
N ASP A 382 -21.86 -31.05 -0.47
CA ASP A 382 -21.03 -30.97 0.72
C ASP A 382 -21.54 -29.89 1.67
N ARG A 383 -21.69 -30.24 2.97
CA ARG A 383 -22.20 -29.36 4.04
C ARG A 383 -21.09 -28.74 4.90
N ILE A 384 -19.82 -28.95 4.55
CA ILE A 384 -18.67 -28.36 5.27
C ILE A 384 -18.77 -26.82 5.38
N PRO A 385 -19.14 -26.06 4.33
CA PRO A 385 -19.29 -24.60 4.44
C PRO A 385 -20.29 -24.17 5.52
N GLU A 386 -21.41 -24.87 5.64
CA GLU A 386 -22.45 -24.65 6.64
C GLU A 386 -21.92 -24.94 8.04
N GLU A 387 -21.24 -26.08 8.24
CA GLU A 387 -20.62 -26.39 9.53
C GLU A 387 -19.61 -25.32 9.97
N LEU A 388 -18.79 -24.83 9.04
CA LEU A 388 -17.78 -23.80 9.30
C LEU A 388 -18.42 -22.46 9.69
N ILE A 389 -19.48 -22.02 9.00
CA ILE A 389 -20.16 -20.77 9.38
C ILE A 389 -20.88 -20.93 10.73
N PHE A 390 -21.49 -22.09 11.02
CA PHE A 390 -22.12 -22.35 12.32
C PHE A 390 -21.11 -22.37 13.47
N LYS A 391 -19.90 -22.89 13.25
CA LYS A 391 -18.79 -22.79 14.23
C LYS A 391 -18.46 -21.33 14.54
N SER A 392 -18.35 -20.47 13.53
CA SER A 392 -18.11 -19.03 13.72
C SER A 392 -19.27 -18.32 14.44
N ILE A 393 -20.53 -18.65 14.11
CA ILE A 393 -21.72 -18.09 14.80
C ILE A 393 -21.72 -18.47 16.28
N ASN A 394 -21.45 -19.74 16.59
CA ASN A 394 -21.37 -20.22 17.98
C ASN A 394 -20.23 -19.54 18.75
N LEU A 395 -19.09 -19.29 18.10
CA LEU A 395 -18.01 -18.49 18.69
C LEU A 395 -18.49 -17.10 19.09
N MET A 396 -19.17 -16.38 18.20
CA MET A 396 -19.67 -15.03 18.51
C MET A 396 -20.67 -15.04 19.66
N TRP A 397 -21.58 -16.01 19.68
CA TRP A 397 -22.55 -16.19 20.77
C TRP A 397 -21.86 -16.45 22.12
N LYS A 398 -20.82 -17.28 22.14
CA LYS A 398 -20.02 -17.54 23.36
C LYS A 398 -19.30 -16.29 23.87
N LEU A 399 -18.85 -15.40 22.97
CA LEU A 399 -18.19 -14.15 23.37
C LEU A 399 -19.18 -13.21 24.08
N GLU A 400 -20.41 -13.12 23.58
CA GLU A 400 -21.47 -12.30 24.17
C GLU A 400 -21.89 -12.80 25.55
N ILE A 401 -22.14 -14.12 25.69
CA ILE A 401 -22.49 -14.73 27.00
C ILE A 401 -21.39 -14.52 28.04
N ARG A 402 -20.12 -14.78 27.69
CA ARG A 402 -19.00 -14.61 28.62
C ARG A 402 -18.87 -13.17 29.10
N HIS A 403 -19.16 -12.20 28.24
CA HIS A 403 -19.16 -10.80 28.61
C HIS A 403 -20.26 -10.49 29.63
N LEU A 404 -21.51 -10.91 29.36
CA LEU A 404 -22.65 -10.71 30.26
C LEU A 404 -22.43 -11.35 31.64
N GLN A 405 -21.87 -12.56 31.69
CA GLN A 405 -21.52 -13.23 32.95
C GLN A 405 -20.47 -12.45 33.76
N ARG A 406 -19.46 -11.87 33.08
CA ARG A 406 -18.41 -11.07 33.74
C ARG A 406 -18.96 -9.76 34.30
N VAL A 407 -19.87 -9.11 33.58
CA VAL A 407 -20.57 -7.90 34.04
C VAL A 407 -21.43 -8.22 35.26
N HIS A 408 -22.25 -9.28 35.19
CA HIS A 408 -23.07 -9.73 36.31
C HIS A 408 -22.24 -10.01 37.56
N TYR A 409 -21.14 -10.77 37.44
CA TYR A 409 -20.24 -11.04 38.56
C TYR A 409 -19.63 -9.76 39.17
N THR A 410 -19.31 -8.75 38.35
CA THR A 410 -18.74 -7.49 38.84
C THR A 410 -19.77 -6.68 39.62
N ILE A 411 -21.01 -6.61 39.14
CA ILE A 411 -22.13 -5.93 39.81
C ILE A 411 -22.43 -6.64 41.14
N SER A 412 -22.59 -7.97 41.13
CA SER A 412 -22.86 -8.74 42.37
C SER A 412 -21.76 -8.63 43.41
N LYS A 413 -20.52 -8.35 43.00
CA LYS A 413 -19.38 -8.15 43.92
C LYS A 413 -19.33 -6.73 44.48
N GLN A 414 -19.83 -5.73 43.74
CA GLN A 414 -20.00 -4.36 44.23
C GLN A 414 -21.16 -4.23 45.22
N ASP A 415 -22.26 -4.96 45.03
CA ASP A 415 -23.40 -4.98 45.96
C ASP A 415 -23.10 -5.72 47.29
N SER A 416 -22.00 -6.48 47.34
CA SER A 416 -21.55 -7.24 48.51
C SER A 416 -20.48 -6.54 49.37
N ARG A 417 -20.16 -5.27 49.06
CA ARG A 417 -19.31 -4.37 49.86
C ARG A 417 -20.14 -3.20 50.36
#